data_AF-A0A920PRU0-F1
#
_entry.id   AF-A0A920PRU0-F1
#
_cell.length_a   1.000
_cell.length_b   1.000
_cell.length_c   1.000
_cell.angle_alpha   90.00
_cell.angle_beta   90.00
_cell.angle_gamma   90.00
#
_symmetry.space_group_name_H-M   'P 1'
#
loop_
_entity.id
_entity.type
_entity.pdbx_description
1 polymer ?
#
loop_
_entity_poly.entity_id
_entity_poly.type
_entity_poly.pdbx_seq_one_letter_code
_entity_poly.pdbx_strand_id
1 'polypeptide(L)'
;MGLSPYRRLKSLPMQSSSNFNQPKRRSVNLKNRLVQLGLMSVLLLLVAGCSKDGQSTWEAFGPVAQKQLDLFNVLLWVMVAVFIIVEGVLVYAIVRYRRRPGDAKPPQIHGNTSLEIILTIIPTILVLA
;
A
#
# COMPACT_ATOMS: atom_id res chain seq x y z
N MET A 1 25.63 66.99 -48.06
CA MET A 1 26.54 67.97 -47.44
C MET A 1 27.41 67.23 -46.43
N GLY A 2 28.68 67.01 -46.79
CA GLY A 2 29.80 66.64 -45.91
C GLY A 2 29.74 65.29 -45.17
N LEU A 3 30.84 64.61 -44.85
CA LEU A 3 32.26 64.69 -45.19
C LEU A 3 32.85 63.32 -44.78
N SER A 4 33.75 62.80 -45.61
CA SER A 4 34.81 61.80 -45.30
C SER A 4 35.61 62.22 -44.03
N PRO A 5 36.42 61.40 -43.30
CA PRO A 5 37.32 60.40 -43.90
C PRO A 5 37.76 59.14 -43.11
N TYR A 6 38.04 58.09 -43.89
CA TYR A 6 39.20 57.18 -43.86
C TYR A 6 40.12 57.15 -42.61
N ARG A 7 40.51 55.93 -42.17
CA ARG A 7 41.83 55.30 -42.51
C ARG A 7 42.23 54.10 -41.58
N ARG A 8 42.65 52.99 -42.21
CA ARG A 8 43.48 51.85 -41.69
C ARG A 8 42.76 50.90 -40.71
N LEU A 9 42.84 49.57 -40.79
CA LEU A 9 43.91 48.62 -41.15
C LEU A 9 43.35 47.54 -42.12
N LYS A 10 43.87 47.28 -43.32
CA LYS A 10 45.14 46.62 -43.66
C LYS A 10 45.54 45.46 -42.74
N SER A 11 45.03 44.27 -43.04
CA SER A 11 45.78 43.08 -43.48
C SER A 11 45.16 41.79 -42.94
N LEU A 12 44.40 41.12 -43.81
CA LEU A 12 44.09 39.70 -43.70
C LEU A 12 45.38 38.88 -43.86
N PRO A 13 45.53 37.78 -43.11
CA PRO A 13 45.90 36.53 -43.72
C PRO A 13 44.66 35.63 -43.80
N MET A 14 44.63 34.88 -44.89
CA MET A 14 43.63 33.86 -45.19
C MET A 14 43.84 32.61 -44.32
N GLN A 15 42.86 31.69 -44.41
CA GLN A 15 42.83 30.30 -43.92
C GLN A 15 42.31 30.11 -42.48
N SER A 16 41.39 29.20 -42.18
CA SER A 16 40.95 28.03 -42.93
C SER A 16 39.61 27.57 -42.37
N SER A 17 38.75 27.07 -43.26
CA SER A 17 37.53 26.35 -43.00
C SER A 17 37.66 25.31 -41.88
N SER A 18 36.74 25.33 -40.92
CA SER A 18 36.28 24.09 -40.28
C SER A 18 34.86 24.28 -39.76
N ASN A 19 33.91 23.94 -40.62
CA ASN A 19 32.57 23.52 -40.19
C ASN A 19 32.72 22.49 -39.08
N PHE A 20 32.24 22.79 -37.87
CA PHE A 20 31.87 21.75 -36.92
C PHE A 20 30.72 22.22 -36.05
N ASN A 21 29.52 21.91 -36.54
CA ASN A 21 28.38 21.43 -35.79
C ASN A 21 28.18 21.99 -34.38
N GLN A 22 27.09 22.74 -34.20
CA GLN A 22 26.44 22.84 -32.91
C GLN A 22 26.12 21.43 -32.37
N PRO A 23 26.67 20.99 -31.23
CA PRO A 23 26.09 19.88 -30.51
C PRO A 23 24.83 20.39 -29.82
N LYS A 24 23.72 20.21 -30.53
CA LYS A 24 22.34 20.19 -30.06
C LYS A 24 22.24 19.88 -28.56
N ARG A 25 21.68 20.81 -27.79
CA ARG A 25 21.16 20.62 -26.42
C ARG A 25 20.29 19.34 -26.37
N ARG A 26 20.91 18.19 -26.10
CA ARG A 26 20.23 16.87 -26.12
C ARG A 26 20.61 16.01 -24.92
N SER A 27 20.98 16.64 -23.81
CA SER A 27 21.47 15.94 -22.62
C SER A 27 20.62 16.20 -21.36
N VAL A 28 19.69 17.16 -21.37
CA VAL A 28 18.90 17.49 -20.17
C VAL A 28 17.93 16.34 -19.81
N ASN A 29 17.24 15.76 -20.80
CA ASN A 29 16.34 14.63 -20.56
C ASN A 29 17.07 13.33 -20.19
N LEU A 30 18.26 13.07 -20.75
CA LEU A 30 19.02 11.86 -20.43
C LEU A 30 19.65 11.95 -19.04
N LYS A 31 20.21 13.11 -18.66
CA LYS A 31 20.73 13.35 -17.31
C LYS A 31 19.62 13.31 -16.27
N ASN A 32 18.46 13.89 -16.54
CA ASN A 32 17.31 13.83 -15.61
C ASN A 32 16.74 12.41 -15.49
N ARG A 33 16.71 11.62 -16.58
CA ARG A 33 16.35 10.19 -16.52
C ARG A 33 17.36 9.39 -15.70
N LEU A 34 18.65 9.65 -15.83
CA LEU A 34 19.69 8.99 -15.02
C LEU A 34 19.61 9.37 -13.54
N VAL A 35 19.36 10.65 -13.23
CA VAL A 35 19.14 11.12 -11.85
C VAL A 35 17.85 10.54 -11.28
N GLN A 36 16.76 10.48 -12.06
CA GLN A 36 15.51 9.84 -11.66
C GLN A 36 15.69 8.34 -11.41
N LEU A 37 16.41 7.63 -12.28
CA LEU A 37 16.71 6.21 -12.09
C LEU A 37 17.60 5.98 -10.86
N GLY A 38 18.58 6.85 -10.62
CA GLY A 38 19.41 6.82 -9.42
C GLY A 38 18.61 7.09 -8.14
N LEU A 39 17.72 8.09 -8.17
CA LEU A 39 16.84 8.42 -7.06
C LEU A 39 15.85 7.28 -6.78
N MET A 40 15.29 6.66 -7.83
CA MET A 40 14.43 5.48 -7.71
C MET A 40 15.18 4.25 -7.20
N SER A 41 16.43 4.00 -7.64
CA SER A 41 17.22 2.89 -7.12
C SER A 41 17.61 3.07 -5.66
N VAL A 42 17.92 4.31 -5.24
CA VAL A 42 18.20 4.61 -3.82
C VAL A 42 16.93 4.49 -2.99
N LEU A 43 15.78 4.96 -3.49
CA LEU A 43 14.48 4.77 -2.84
C LEU A 43 14.12 3.29 -2.72
N LEU A 44 14.36 2.50 -3.77
CA LEU A 44 14.18 1.04 -3.78
C LEU A 44 15.10 0.34 -2.77
N LEU A 45 16.35 0.79 -2.65
CA LEU A 45 17.30 0.26 -1.65
C LEU A 45 16.92 0.64 -0.21
N LEU A 46 16.38 1.84 0.00
CA LEU A 46 15.87 2.27 1.31
C LEU A 46 14.62 1.49 1.74
N VAL A 47 13.79 1.07 0.78
CA VAL A 47 12.59 0.25 1.03
C VAL A 47 12.91 -1.25 1.10
N ALA A 48 14.02 -1.69 0.49
CA ALA A 48 14.46 -3.07 0.53
C ALA A 48 15.07 -3.43 1.91
N GLY A 49 14.19 -3.76 2.87
CA GLY A 49 14.60 -4.43 4.10
C GLY A 49 15.13 -5.84 3.78
N CYS A 50 16.37 -6.13 4.17
CA CYS A 50 16.92 -7.48 4.10
C CYS A 50 16.50 -8.25 5.36
N SER A 51 15.49 -9.11 5.25
CA SER A 51 15.03 -10.00 6.33
C SER A 51 15.66 -11.38 6.15
N LYS A 52 16.31 -11.90 7.20
CA LYS A 52 17.06 -13.17 7.19
C LYS A 52 16.51 -14.14 8.24
N ASP A 53 15.20 -14.40 8.15
CA ASP A 53 14.40 -15.32 8.97
C ASP A 53 13.67 -14.70 10.19
N GLY A 54 12.48 -15.27 10.50
CA GLY A 54 11.79 -15.11 11.78
C GLY A 54 10.68 -14.04 11.90
N GLN A 55 10.14 -13.49 10.81
CA GLN A 55 9.05 -12.50 10.89
C GLN A 55 7.65 -13.12 10.75
N SER A 56 7.46 -14.31 11.34
CA SER A 56 6.15 -14.96 11.40
C SER A 56 5.61 -14.90 12.83
N THR A 57 4.31 -14.71 12.99
CA THR A 57 3.66 -14.62 14.31
C THR A 57 3.83 -15.90 15.14
N TRP A 58 4.20 -17.01 14.50
CA TRP A 58 4.29 -18.35 15.08
C TRP A 58 5.68 -18.74 15.55
N GLU A 59 6.69 -17.89 15.33
CA GLU A 59 8.08 -18.19 15.66
C GLU A 59 8.56 -17.27 16.80
N ALA A 60 8.45 -17.77 18.03
CA ALA A 60 8.77 -17.02 19.23
C ALA A 60 10.21 -17.25 19.72
N PHE A 61 11.02 -16.19 19.74
CA PHE A 61 12.39 -16.22 20.24
C PHE A 61 12.47 -15.69 21.69
N GLY A 62 12.87 -16.56 22.62
CA GLY A 62 13.05 -16.22 24.04
C GLY A 62 11.81 -16.42 24.91
N PRO A 63 11.97 -16.40 26.25
CA PRO A 63 10.93 -16.84 27.20
C PRO A 63 9.71 -15.92 27.22
N VAL A 64 9.89 -14.60 27.02
CA VAL A 64 8.78 -13.63 26.99
C VAL A 64 7.95 -13.79 25.71
N ALA A 65 8.61 -13.99 24.56
CA ALA A 65 7.93 -14.20 23.30
C ALA A 65 7.09 -15.48 23.31
N GLN A 66 7.58 -16.54 23.95
CA GLN A 66 6.83 -17.79 24.10
C GLN A 66 5.53 -17.60 24.91
N LYS A 67 5.58 -16.82 26.00
CA LYS A 67 4.36 -16.47 26.76
C LYS A 67 3.36 -15.66 25.95
N GLN A 68 3.84 -14.77 25.09
CA GLN A 68 2.97 -14.03 24.18
C GLN A 68 2.36 -14.93 23.11
N LEU A 69 3.13 -15.89 22.57
CA LEU A 69 2.64 -16.88 21.62
C LEU A 69 1.57 -17.79 22.23
N ASP A 70 1.76 -18.23 23.48
CA ASP A 70 0.76 -19.03 24.21
C ASP A 70 -0.58 -18.29 24.32
N LEU A 71 -0.55 -17.01 24.73
CA LEU A 71 -1.76 -16.18 24.81
C LEU A 71 -2.38 -15.92 23.44
N PHE A 72 -1.55 -15.66 22.43
CA PHE A 72 -2.00 -15.47 21.06
C PHE A 72 -2.73 -16.71 20.53
N ASN A 73 -2.21 -17.91 20.79
CA ASN A 73 -2.84 -19.16 20.40
C ASN A 73 -4.21 -19.34 21.06
N VAL A 74 -4.31 -19.05 22.36
CA VAL A 74 -5.60 -19.12 23.08
C VAL A 74 -6.62 -18.17 22.45
N LEU A 75 -6.24 -16.91 22.24
CA LEU A 75 -7.12 -15.91 21.62
C LEU A 75 -7.52 -16.29 20.19
N LEU A 76 -6.57 -16.82 19.41
CA LEU A 76 -6.82 -17.25 18.04
C LEU A 76 -7.88 -18.35 17.99
N TRP A 77 -7.80 -19.35 18.85
CA TRP A 77 -8.81 -20.41 18.92
C TRP A 77 -10.18 -19.90 19.37
N VAL A 78 -10.24 -18.98 20.33
CA VAL A 78 -11.50 -18.33 20.75
C VAL A 78 -12.11 -17.55 19.60
N MET A 79 -11.31 -16.75 18.87
CA MET A 79 -11.78 -16.00 17.71
C MET A 79 -12.31 -16.91 16.59
N VAL A 80 -11.60 -17.99 16.28
CA VAL A 80 -12.04 -18.98 15.29
C VAL A 80 -13.36 -19.62 15.69
N ALA A 81 -13.54 -19.96 16.97
CA ALA A 81 -14.79 -20.54 17.47
C ALA A 81 -15.97 -19.56 17.30
N VAL A 82 -15.81 -18.30 17.71
CA VAL A 82 -16.85 -17.27 17.55
C VAL A 82 -17.15 -17.01 16.07
N PHE A 83 -16.12 -16.95 15.22
CA PHE A 83 -16.26 -16.77 13.78
C PHE A 83 -17.13 -17.86 13.16
N ILE A 84 -16.86 -19.13 13.48
CA ILE A 84 -17.66 -20.26 12.98
C ILE A 84 -19.11 -20.17 13.44
N ILE A 85 -19.38 -19.74 14.67
CA ILE A 85 -20.75 -19.56 15.18
C ILE A 85 -21.48 -18.49 14.37
N VAL A 86 -20.87 -17.32 14.19
CA VAL A 86 -21.48 -16.19 13.46
C VAL A 86 -21.69 -16.53 11.99
N GLU A 87 -20.67 -17.07 11.32
CA GLU A 87 -20.78 -17.52 9.92
C GLU A 87 -21.81 -18.65 9.77
N GLY A 88 -21.86 -19.59 10.72
CA GLY A 88 -22.86 -20.65 10.72
C GLY A 88 -24.29 -20.12 10.79
N VAL A 89 -24.56 -19.17 11.69
CA VAL A 89 -25.86 -18.50 11.81
C VAL A 89 -26.19 -17.71 10.54
N LEU A 90 -25.21 -17.01 9.96
CA LEU A 90 -25.38 -16.25 8.72
C LEU A 90 -25.72 -17.16 7.54
N VAL A 91 -24.93 -18.22 7.32
CA VAL A 91 -25.17 -19.20 6.26
C VAL A 91 -26.52 -19.88 6.45
N TYR A 92 -26.86 -20.25 7.68
CA TYR A 92 -28.18 -20.79 8.00
C TYR A 92 -29.29 -19.81 7.61
N ALA A 93 -29.17 -18.53 7.97
CA ALA A 93 -30.17 -17.52 7.64
C ALA A 93 -30.32 -17.33 6.13
N ILE A 94 -29.20 -17.28 5.39
CA ILE A 94 -29.18 -17.17 3.93
C ILE A 94 -29.90 -18.35 3.29
N VAL A 95 -29.59 -19.58 3.69
CA VAL A 95 -30.20 -20.79 3.09
C VAL A 95 -31.67 -20.92 3.48
N ARG A 96 -32.01 -20.67 4.75
CA ARG A 96 -33.35 -20.88 5.30
C ARG A 96 -34.35 -19.84 4.82
N TYR A 97 -33.96 -18.57 4.76
CA TYR A 97 -34.84 -17.44 4.42
C TYR A 97 -34.64 -16.93 2.99
N ARG A 98 -33.99 -17.71 2.12
CA ARG A 98 -33.86 -17.39 0.70
C ARG A 98 -35.24 -17.27 0.04
N ARG A 99 -35.54 -16.07 -0.46
CA ARG A 99 -36.81 -15.76 -1.13
C ARG A 99 -37.03 -16.64 -2.36
N ARG A 100 -38.25 -17.16 -2.51
CA ARG A 100 -38.71 -17.93 -3.67
C ARG A 100 -39.78 -17.16 -4.44
N PRO A 101 -40.00 -17.47 -5.73
CA PRO A 101 -41.09 -16.90 -6.51
C PRO A 101 -42.44 -17.22 -5.85
N GLY A 102 -43.27 -16.20 -5.61
CA GLY A 102 -44.58 -16.36 -4.97
C GLY A 102 -44.59 -16.17 -3.44
N ASP A 103 -43.45 -15.93 -2.80
CA ASP A 103 -43.40 -15.71 -1.35
C ASP A 103 -44.07 -14.38 -0.94
N ALA A 104 -44.97 -14.46 0.04
CA ALA A 104 -45.60 -13.33 0.70
C ALA A 104 -44.57 -12.44 1.41
N LYS A 105 -44.96 -11.18 1.69
CA LYS A 105 -44.10 -10.25 2.45
C LYS A 105 -43.86 -10.81 3.86
N PRO A 106 -42.61 -10.83 4.36
CA PRO A 106 -42.32 -11.31 5.71
C PRO A 106 -42.93 -10.38 6.77
N PRO A 107 -43.26 -10.91 7.95
CA PRO A 107 -43.75 -10.09 9.07
C PRO A 107 -42.71 -9.04 9.47
N GLN A 108 -43.17 -7.81 9.75
CA GLN A 108 -42.31 -6.71 10.20
C GLN A 108 -42.07 -6.86 11.71
N ILE A 109 -41.02 -7.60 12.07
CA ILE A 109 -40.53 -7.69 13.45
C ILE A 109 -39.48 -6.61 13.68
N HIS A 110 -39.66 -5.78 14.70
CA HIS A 110 -38.74 -4.67 15.00
C HIS A 110 -37.53 -5.07 15.85
N GLY A 111 -37.61 -6.20 16.56
CA GLY A 111 -36.53 -6.67 17.42
C GLY A 111 -36.99 -7.73 18.40
N ASN A 112 -36.07 -8.20 19.24
CA ASN A 112 -36.37 -9.12 20.32
C ASN A 112 -35.49 -8.76 21.51
N THR A 113 -36.10 -8.16 22.54
CA THR A 113 -35.40 -7.71 23.76
C THR A 113 -34.63 -8.84 24.44
N SER A 114 -35.14 -10.07 24.45
CA SER A 114 -34.42 -11.20 25.03
C SER A 114 -33.15 -11.53 24.24
N LEU A 115 -33.21 -11.48 22.90
CA LEU A 115 -32.06 -11.71 22.04
C LEU A 115 -31.01 -10.59 22.21
N GLU A 116 -31.47 -9.34 22.29
CA GLU A 116 -30.63 -8.15 22.54
C GLU A 116 -29.90 -8.22 23.90
N ILE A 117 -30.56 -8.71 24.95
CA ILE A 117 -29.92 -8.91 26.25
C ILE A 117 -28.88 -10.03 26.17
N ILE A 118 -29.24 -11.18 25.59
CA ILE A 118 -28.35 -12.34 25.47
C ILE A 118 -27.08 -11.97 24.69
N LEU A 119 -27.23 -11.30 23.54
CA LEU A 119 -26.10 -10.92 22.68
C LEU A 119 -25.21 -9.83 23.27
N THR A 120 -25.68 -9.09 24.27
CA THR A 120 -24.85 -8.08 24.96
C THR A 120 -24.12 -8.70 26.14
N ILE A 121 -24.79 -9.58 26.89
CA ILE A 121 -24.21 -10.25 28.06
C ILE A 121 -23.10 -11.22 27.65
N ILE A 122 -23.30 -12.02 26.60
CA ILE A 122 -22.30 -13.03 26.18
C ILE A 122 -20.93 -12.40 25.87
N PRO A 123 -20.81 -11.37 25.00
CA PRO A 123 -19.53 -10.69 24.75
C PRO A 123 -18.97 -10.00 25.99
N THR A 124 -19.84 -9.44 26.84
CA THR A 124 -19.40 -8.79 28.09
C THR A 124 -18.73 -9.80 29.02
N ILE A 125 -19.33 -10.98 29.22
CA ILE A 125 -18.74 -12.05 30.04
C ILE A 125 -17.44 -12.57 29.40
N LEU A 126 -17.41 -12.75 28.07
CA LEU A 126 -16.23 -13.26 27.37
C LEU A 126 -15.00 -12.35 27.56
N VAL A 127 -15.18 -11.04 27.68
CA VAL A 127 -14.08 -10.08 27.90
C VAL A 127 -13.72 -9.95 29.38
N LEU A 128 -14.69 -10.11 30.29
CA LEU A 128 -14.45 -9.96 31.74
C LEU A 128 -13.88 -11.21 32.41
N ALA A 129 -14.11 -12.39 31.82
CA ALA A 129 -13.56 -13.67 32.27
C ALA A 129 -12.09 -13.82 31.88
#